data_AF-A0A4Y2D6B6-F1
#
_entry.id   AF-A0A4Y2D6B6-F1
#
_cell.length_a   1.000
_cell.length_b   1.000
_cell.length_c   1.000
_cell.angle_alpha   90.00
_cell.angle_beta   90.00
_cell.angle_gamma   90.00
#
_symmetry.space_group_name_H-M   'P 1'
#
loop_
_entity.id
_entity.type
_entity.pdbx_description
1 polymer ?
#
loop_
_entity_poly.entity_id
_entity_poly.type
_entity_poly.pdbx_seq_one_letter_code
_entity_poly.pdbx_strand_id
1 'polypeptide(L)'
;MKHTSREIIFNESTFLLDPQRQFLSNLANKEFSFRKLASHFENVGICTFVATDDADVYIVKTTIETYEKIKKQIVIGQDVDILVLLTALTPDHVDILMLKEGPQRSAGKRLLDWRVTSDATSEPSLMWFRWQLNLMKIGKQSPSVEA
;
A
#
# COMPACT_ATOMS: atom_id res chain seq x y z
N MET A 1 13.00 -30.31 12.86
CA MET A 1 12.44 -29.56 14.00
C MET A 1 12.54 -28.07 13.65
N LYS A 2 11.42 -27.38 13.37
CA LYS A 2 11.44 -25.94 13.04
C LYS A 2 11.76 -25.17 14.33
N HIS A 3 12.93 -24.55 14.42
CA HIS A 3 13.26 -23.65 15.52
C HIS A 3 12.48 -22.35 15.33
N THR A 4 11.43 -22.15 16.10
CA THR A 4 10.78 -20.83 16.25
C THR A 4 11.62 -19.97 17.18
N SER A 5 11.67 -18.67 16.91
CA SER A 5 12.38 -17.72 17.78
C SER A 5 11.80 -17.72 19.20
N ARG A 6 12.66 -17.41 20.18
CA ARG A 6 12.23 -17.17 21.57
C ARG A 6 11.24 -16.01 21.59
N GLU A 7 10.28 -16.07 22.50
CA GLU A 7 9.43 -14.94 22.83
C GLU A 7 10.30 -13.86 23.47
N ILE A 8 10.34 -12.67 22.87
CA ILE A 8 11.19 -11.55 23.33
C ILE A 8 10.26 -10.48 23.89
N ILE A 9 10.42 -10.19 25.18
CA ILE A 9 9.71 -9.08 25.82
C ILE A 9 10.44 -7.78 25.44
N PHE A 10 9.77 -6.93 24.67
CA PHE A 10 10.31 -5.65 24.22
C PHE A 10 10.10 -4.55 25.27
N ASN A 11 11.14 -3.75 25.47
CA ASN A 11 11.08 -2.40 26.01
C ASN A 11 11.66 -1.41 24.98
N GLU A 12 11.56 -0.10 25.25
CA GLU A 12 12.03 0.96 24.34
C GLU A 12 13.56 0.99 24.17
N SER A 13 14.29 0.30 25.05
CA SER A 13 15.75 0.19 25.03
C SER A 13 16.24 -1.21 24.61
N THR A 14 15.37 -2.07 24.09
CA THR A 14 15.72 -3.46 23.75
C THR A 14 16.41 -3.48 22.39
N PHE A 15 17.69 -3.84 22.37
CA PHE A 15 18.42 -4.09 21.13
C PHE A 15 18.08 -5.48 20.59
N LEU A 16 17.41 -5.54 19.44
CA LEU A 16 17.20 -6.80 18.73
C LEU A 16 18.48 -7.23 18.01
N LEU A 17 19.05 -8.34 18.45
CA LEU A 17 20.21 -8.96 17.82
C LEU A 17 19.80 -10.05 16.81
N ASP A 18 18.55 -10.51 16.85
CA ASP A 18 18.05 -11.55 15.96
C ASP A 18 17.76 -10.99 14.54
N PRO A 19 18.05 -11.77 13.48
CA PRO A 19 17.65 -11.41 12.13
C PRO A 19 16.13 -11.24 12.01
N GLN A 20 15.67 -10.23 11.25
CA GLN A 20 14.25 -9.89 11.08
C GLN A 20 13.36 -11.11 10.76
N ARG A 21 13.81 -12.00 9.86
CA ARG A 21 13.05 -13.20 9.49
C ARG A 21 12.85 -14.16 10.66
N GLN A 22 13.85 -14.30 11.51
CA GLN A 22 13.78 -15.15 12.70
C GLN A 22 12.89 -14.50 13.74
N PHE A 23 13.08 -13.22 13.98
CA PHE A 23 12.25 -12.44 14.89
C PHE A 23 10.76 -12.51 14.53
N LEU A 24 10.43 -12.25 13.26
CA LEU A 24 9.08 -12.33 12.71
C LEU A 24 8.62 -13.77 12.44
N SER A 25 9.37 -14.82 12.78
CA SER A 25 8.87 -16.19 12.64
C SER A 25 7.91 -16.57 13.77
N ASN A 26 7.98 -15.87 14.90
CA ASN A 26 7.16 -16.10 16.08
C ASN A 26 5.90 -15.21 16.05
N LEU A 27 4.72 -15.82 16.22
CA LEU A 27 3.44 -15.11 16.15
C LEU A 27 3.29 -14.05 17.25
N ALA A 28 3.67 -14.38 18.49
CA ALA A 28 3.62 -13.45 19.62
C ALA A 28 4.51 -12.22 19.36
N ASN A 29 5.70 -12.44 18.79
CA ASN A 29 6.61 -11.37 18.41
C ASN A 29 6.01 -10.46 17.31
N LYS A 30 5.30 -11.04 16.32
CA LYS A 30 4.61 -10.25 15.29
C LYS A 30 3.50 -9.39 15.91
N GLU A 31 2.59 -10.00 16.65
CA GLU A 31 1.45 -9.32 17.26
C GLU A 31 1.91 -8.20 18.20
N PHE A 32 2.92 -8.48 19.03
CA PHE A 32 3.49 -7.49 19.92
C PHE A 32 4.10 -6.31 19.15
N SER A 33 4.82 -6.58 18.05
CA SER A 33 5.40 -5.53 17.21
C SER A 33 4.34 -4.62 16.60
N PHE A 34 3.26 -5.19 16.05
CA PHE A 34 2.15 -4.40 15.50
C PHE A 34 1.47 -3.55 16.56
N ARG A 35 1.23 -4.09 17.75
CA ARG A 35 0.60 -3.35 18.86
C ARG A 35 1.46 -2.18 19.35
N LYS A 36 2.78 -2.37 19.46
CA LYS A 36 3.67 -1.29 19.89
C LYS A 36 3.73 -0.18 18.83
N LEU A 37 3.78 -0.54 17.56
CA LEU A 37 3.74 0.41 16.45
C LEU A 37 2.41 1.18 16.41
N ALA A 38 1.29 0.47 16.54
CA ALA A 38 -0.05 1.05 16.63
C ALA A 38 -0.16 2.10 17.74
N SER A 39 0.29 1.75 18.95
CA SER A 39 0.30 2.67 20.09
C SER A 39 1.15 3.92 19.84
N HIS A 40 2.28 3.79 19.15
CA HIS A 40 3.12 4.95 18.82
C HIS A 40 2.41 5.92 17.85
N PHE A 41 1.73 5.38 16.85
CA PHE A 41 0.94 6.19 15.91
C PHE A 41 -0.27 6.85 16.58
N GLU A 42 -0.97 6.13 17.46
CA GLU A 42 -2.11 6.67 18.23
C GLU A 42 -1.67 7.83 19.13
N ASN A 43 -0.48 7.75 19.74
CA ASN A 43 0.08 8.86 20.53
C ASN A 43 0.37 10.10 19.68
N VAL A 44 0.59 9.95 18.37
CA VAL A 44 0.76 11.05 17.41
C VAL A 44 -0.58 11.50 16.82
N GLY A 45 -1.70 10.88 17.23
CA GLY A 45 -3.05 11.19 16.76
C GLY A 45 -3.39 10.52 15.43
N ILE A 46 -2.65 9.50 15.02
CA ILE A 46 -2.93 8.70 13.82
C ILE A 46 -3.74 7.47 14.23
N CYS A 47 -4.94 7.33 13.67
CA CYS A 47 -5.76 6.13 13.89
C CYS A 47 -5.10 4.92 13.22
N THR A 48 -4.98 3.83 13.96
CA THR A 48 -4.47 2.56 13.43
C THR A 48 -5.51 1.45 13.52
N PHE A 49 -5.46 0.53 12.56
CA PHE A 49 -6.32 -0.64 12.53
C PHE A 49 -5.45 -1.86 12.26
N VAL A 50 -5.62 -2.90 13.08
CA VAL A 50 -4.94 -4.19 12.87
C VAL A 50 -5.92 -5.10 12.15
N ALA A 51 -5.61 -5.45 10.90
CA ALA A 51 -6.39 -6.41 10.14
C ALA A 51 -6.19 -7.81 10.73
N THR A 52 -7.29 -8.55 10.94
CA THR A 52 -7.25 -9.94 11.39
C THR A 52 -6.95 -10.92 10.25
N ASP A 53 -7.10 -10.46 9.01
CA ASP A 53 -6.93 -11.21 7.76
C ASP A 53 -6.24 -10.29 6.73
N ASP A 54 -6.45 -10.51 5.42
CA ASP A 54 -5.87 -9.67 4.36
C ASP A 54 -6.13 -8.17 4.52
N ALA A 55 -5.05 -7.40 4.68
CA ALA A 55 -5.10 -5.96 4.86
C ALA A 55 -5.59 -5.22 3.61
N ASP A 56 -5.36 -5.77 2.41
CA ASP A 56 -5.71 -5.13 1.14
C ASP A 56 -7.22 -4.86 1.04
N VAL A 57 -8.04 -5.84 1.44
CA VAL A 57 -9.50 -5.70 1.44
C VAL A 57 -9.96 -4.61 2.41
N TYR A 58 -9.33 -4.53 3.59
CA TYR A 58 -9.63 -3.50 4.57
C TYR A 58 -9.22 -2.11 4.07
N ILE A 59 -8.04 -1.97 3.46
CA ILE A 59 -7.56 -0.71 2.89
C ILE A 59 -8.58 -0.19 1.86
N VAL A 60 -9.04 -1.05 0.94
CA VAL A 60 -9.99 -0.63 -0.10
C VAL A 60 -11.37 -0.29 0.48
N LYS A 61 -11.90 -1.10 1.38
CA LYS A 61 -13.19 -0.82 2.04
C LYS A 61 -13.15 0.50 2.81
N THR A 62 -12.13 0.69 3.65
CA THR A 62 -11.98 1.92 4.42
C THR A 62 -11.83 3.13 3.51
N THR A 63 -11.08 3.02 2.41
CA THR A 63 -10.91 4.10 1.43
C THR A 63 -12.24 4.53 0.80
N ILE A 64 -13.12 3.58 0.46
CA ILE A 64 -14.44 3.87 -0.11
C ILE A 64 -15.36 4.50 0.95
N GLU A 65 -15.40 3.94 2.16
CA GLU A 65 -16.20 4.46 3.28
C GLU A 65 -15.76 5.86 3.72
N THR A 66 -14.46 6.14 3.73
CA THR A 66 -13.95 7.47 4.09
C THR A 66 -14.13 8.48 2.97
N TYR A 67 -14.16 8.05 1.70
CA TYR A 67 -14.39 8.95 0.57
C TYR A 67 -15.76 9.63 0.65
N GLU A 68 -16.79 8.92 1.13
CA GLU A 68 -18.12 9.52 1.31
C GLU A 68 -18.08 10.76 2.22
N LYS A 69 -17.20 10.72 3.24
CA LYS A 69 -17.00 11.78 4.23
C LYS A 69 -16.02 12.85 3.75
N ILE A 70 -14.90 12.41 3.18
CA ILE A 70 -13.78 13.24 2.76
C ILE A 70 -13.59 12.95 1.28
N LYS A 71 -14.11 13.83 0.41
CA LYS A 71 -14.15 13.69 -1.06
C LYS A 71 -12.79 13.57 -1.76
N LYS A 72 -11.71 13.46 -1.00
CA LYS A 72 -10.34 13.28 -1.49
C LYS A 72 -9.62 12.28 -0.61
N GLN A 73 -9.32 11.11 -1.18
CA GLN A 73 -8.63 10.04 -0.48
C GLN A 73 -7.34 9.67 -1.22
N ILE A 74 -6.28 9.44 -0.45
CA ILE A 74 -4.98 8.95 -0.96
C ILE A 74 -4.71 7.60 -0.30
N VAL A 75 -4.39 6.60 -1.12
CA VAL A 75 -3.94 5.28 -0.70
C VAL A 75 -2.44 5.19 -0.97
N ILE A 76 -1.67 4.80 0.03
CA ILE A 76 -0.22 4.62 -0.10
C ILE A 76 0.06 3.12 -0.05
N GLY A 77 0.68 2.58 -1.10
CA GLY A 77 0.96 1.15 -1.18
C GLY A 77 1.87 0.81 -2.35
N GLN A 78 2.63 -0.27 -2.22
CA GLN A 78 3.53 -0.74 -3.27
C GLN A 78 2.89 -1.82 -4.15
N ASP A 79 2.02 -2.62 -3.56
CA ASP A 79 1.49 -3.84 -4.15
C ASP A 79 0.54 -3.56 -5.31
N VAL A 80 0.67 -4.36 -6.37
CA VAL A 80 -0.17 -4.24 -7.55
C VAL A 80 -1.59 -4.73 -7.24
N ASP A 81 -1.73 -5.68 -6.33
CA ASP A 81 -3.02 -6.23 -5.94
C ASP A 81 -3.94 -5.17 -5.34
N ILE A 82 -3.40 -4.24 -4.54
CA ILE A 82 -4.15 -3.08 -4.03
C ILE A 82 -4.69 -2.21 -5.18
N LEU A 83 -3.88 -1.95 -6.21
CA LEU A 83 -4.31 -1.17 -7.37
C LEU A 83 -5.44 -1.88 -8.11
N VAL A 84 -5.29 -3.19 -8.32
CA VAL A 84 -6.30 -4.02 -8.99
C VAL A 84 -7.60 -4.02 -8.20
N LEU A 85 -7.54 -4.23 -6.87
CA LEU A 85 -8.71 -4.21 -6.00
C LEU A 85 -9.38 -2.83 -6.00
N LEU A 86 -8.62 -1.73 -5.95
CA LEU A 86 -9.16 -0.38 -6.05
C LEU A 86 -9.91 -0.19 -7.37
N THR A 87 -9.31 -0.56 -8.50
CA THR A 87 -9.98 -0.42 -9.81
C THR A 87 -11.24 -1.27 -9.94
N ALA A 88 -11.30 -2.43 -9.29
CA ALA A 88 -12.43 -3.34 -9.38
C ALA A 88 -13.59 -2.97 -8.46
N LEU A 89 -13.29 -2.39 -7.28
CA LEU A 89 -14.28 -2.16 -6.22
C LEU A 89 -14.68 -0.69 -6.05
N THR A 90 -13.92 0.24 -6.61
CA THR A 90 -14.24 1.67 -6.51
C THR A 90 -15.43 2.02 -7.41
N PRO A 91 -16.50 2.64 -6.86
CA PRO A 91 -17.64 3.07 -7.67
C PRO A 91 -17.28 4.14 -8.72
N ASP A 92 -18.13 4.30 -9.74
CA ASP A 92 -17.85 5.17 -10.89
C ASP A 92 -17.76 6.68 -10.60
N HIS A 93 -18.11 7.09 -9.38
CA HIS A 93 -18.17 8.50 -8.96
C HIS A 93 -17.10 8.85 -7.91
N VAL A 94 -16.18 7.93 -7.66
CA VAL A 94 -15.17 8.02 -6.59
C VAL A 94 -13.78 8.18 -7.22
N ASP A 95 -13.10 9.29 -6.92
CA ASP A 95 -11.72 9.56 -7.38
C ASP A 95 -10.74 9.27 -6.24
N ILE A 96 -9.94 8.21 -6.38
CA ILE A 96 -8.94 7.79 -5.40
C ILE A 96 -7.55 7.89 -6.04
N LEU A 97 -6.63 8.52 -5.32
CA LEU A 97 -5.23 8.61 -5.70
C LEU A 97 -4.43 7.49 -5.03
N MET A 98 -3.68 6.71 -5.82
CA MET A 98 -2.75 5.74 -5.27
C MET A 98 -1.32 6.25 -5.43
N LEU A 99 -0.63 6.43 -4.31
CA LEU A 99 0.77 6.77 -4.27
C LEU A 99 1.60 5.49 -4.20
N LYS A 100 2.33 5.22 -5.28
CA LYS A 100 3.26 4.10 -5.38
C LYS A 100 4.70 4.60 -5.45
N GLU A 101 5.57 4.01 -4.63
CA GLU A 101 7.00 4.25 -4.76
C GLU A 101 7.52 3.66 -6.07
N GLY A 102 8.20 4.48 -6.88
CA GLY A 102 8.86 4.03 -8.10
C GLY A 102 10.04 3.10 -7.80
N PRO A 103 10.43 2.23 -8.76
CA PRO A 103 11.57 1.35 -8.57
C PRO A 103 12.84 2.17 -8.29
N GLN A 104 13.59 1.77 -7.26
CA GLN A 104 14.88 2.37 -6.92
C GLN A 104 15.89 2.06 -8.02
N ARG A 105 16.00 2.95 -9.02
CA ARG A 105 17.22 3.12 -9.79
C ARG A 105 17.97 4.30 -9.18
N SER A 106 19.27 4.16 -9.03
CA SER A 106 20.19 5.06 -8.32
C SER A 106 20.32 6.49 -8.89
N ALA A 107 19.32 6.99 -9.62
CA ALA A 107 19.21 8.35 -10.11
C ALA A 107 17.75 8.81 -10.00
N GLY A 108 17.45 9.55 -8.94
CA GLY A 108 16.19 10.27 -8.74
C GLY A 108 14.99 9.40 -8.36
N LYS A 109 14.48 9.55 -7.13
CA LYS A 109 13.19 9.00 -6.72
C LYS A 109 12.09 9.56 -7.64
N ARG A 110 11.55 8.76 -8.55
CA ARG A 110 10.41 9.14 -9.38
C ARG A 110 9.14 8.65 -8.67
N LEU A 111 8.39 9.57 -8.06
CA LEU A 111 7.07 9.28 -7.52
C LEU A 111 6.14 8.98 -8.70
N LEU A 112 5.53 7.80 -8.72
CA LEU A 112 4.53 7.46 -9.74
C LEU A 112 3.17 7.79 -9.13
N ASP A 113 2.57 8.89 -9.62
CA ASP A 113 1.20 9.27 -9.31
C ASP A 113 0.25 8.46 -10.21
N TRP A 114 -0.53 7.58 -9.60
CA TRP A 114 -1.57 6.82 -10.28
C TRP A 114 -2.92 7.37 -9.84
N ARG A 115 -3.60 8.05 -10.78
CA ARG A 115 -4.99 8.43 -10.59
C ARG A 115 -5.89 7.29 -11.05
N VAL A 116 -6.70 6.76 -10.13
CA VAL A 116 -7.79 5.84 -10.47
C VAL A 116 -9.05 6.68 -10.66
N THR A 117 -9.32 7.09 -11.91
CA THR A 117 -10.60 7.69 -12.30
C THR A 117 -11.45 6.65 -13.00
N SER A 118 -12.63 6.39 -12.48
CA SER A 118 -13.72 5.83 -13.26
C SER A 118 -14.37 6.98 -14.04
N ASP A 119 -14.17 7.04 -15.36
CA ASP A 119 -15.01 7.90 -16.19
C ASP A 119 -16.36 7.19 -16.39
N ALA A 120 -17.46 7.90 -16.11
CA ALA A 120 -18.82 7.33 -16.05
C ALA A 120 -19.38 6.82 -17.40
N THR A 121 -18.54 6.55 -18.40
CA THR A 121 -18.94 6.24 -19.77
C THR A 121 -18.25 5.04 -20.40
N SER A 122 -17.36 4.32 -19.71
CA SER A 122 -16.59 3.24 -20.33
C SER A 122 -16.99 1.82 -19.88
N GLU A 123 -17.33 0.99 -20.87
CA GLU A 123 -17.58 -0.45 -20.75
C GLU A 123 -16.39 -1.15 -20.04
N PRO A 124 -16.60 -2.15 -19.16
CA PRO A 124 -15.51 -2.80 -18.39
C PRO A 124 -14.37 -3.37 -19.25
N SER A 125 -14.68 -3.76 -20.49
CA SER A 125 -13.73 -4.21 -21.52
C SER A 125 -12.79 -3.07 -21.99
N LEU A 126 -13.31 -1.84 -22.08
CA LEU A 126 -12.57 -0.66 -22.50
C LEU A 126 -11.66 -0.13 -21.38
N MET A 127 -12.03 -0.32 -20.11
CA MET A 127 -11.15 0.00 -18.97
C MET A 127 -9.83 -0.79 -19.03
N TRP A 128 -9.89 -2.08 -19.33
CA TRP A 128 -8.69 -2.92 -19.51
C TRP A 128 -7.83 -2.44 -20.68
N PHE A 129 -8.47 -2.08 -21.80
CA PHE A 129 -7.78 -1.58 -22.99
C PHE A 129 -7.13 -0.21 -22.73
N ARG A 130 -7.81 0.68 -22.00
CA ARG A 130 -7.31 1.99 -21.57
C ARG A 130 -6.15 1.86 -20.58
N TRP A 131 -6.23 0.90 -19.66
CA TRP A 131 -5.16 0.55 -18.72
C TRP A 131 -3.91 0.05 -19.46
N GLN A 132 -4.06 -0.85 -20.43
CA GLN A 132 -2.94 -1.28 -21.27
C GLN A 132 -2.34 -0.12 -22.07
N LEU A 133 -3.16 0.76 -22.64
CA LEU A 133 -2.67 1.93 -23.38
C LEU A 133 -1.91 2.92 -22.48
N ASN A 134 -2.35 3.12 -21.24
CA ASN A 134 -1.65 3.97 -20.28
C ASN A 134 -0.31 3.34 -19.83
N LEU A 135 -0.26 2.02 -19.61
CA LEU A 135 0.99 1.30 -19.36
C LEU A 135 1.98 1.44 -20.53
N MET A 136 1.50 1.32 -21.77
CA MET A 136 2.33 1.48 -22.98
C MET A 136 2.85 2.91 -23.18
N LYS A 137 2.10 3.93 -22.76
CA LYS A 137 2.56 5.33 -22.81
C LYS A 137 3.65 5.63 -21.80
N ILE A 138 3.60 5.03 -20.61
CA ILE A 138 4.62 5.18 -19.56
C ILE A 138 5.95 4.54 -20.00
N GLY A 139 5.92 3.45 -20.77
CA GLY A 139 7.11 2.79 -21.30
C GLY A 139 7.89 3.57 -22.38
N LYS A 140 7.33 4.67 -22.92
CA LYS A 140 7.98 5.46 -23.99
C LYS A 140 8.68 6.74 -23.54
N GLN A 141 8.64 7.10 -22.25
CA GLN A 141 9.42 8.23 -21.72
C GLN A 141 10.82 7.78 -21.24
N SER A 142 11.63 7.28 -22.15
CA SER A 142 13.09 7.33 -22.02
C SER A 142 13.57 8.69 -22.55
N PRO A 143 14.34 9.50 -21.80
CA PRO A 143 14.91 10.70 -22.37
C PRO A 143 15.93 10.29 -23.43
N SER A 144 15.70 10.75 -24.67
CA SER A 144 16.76 10.80 -25.67
C SER A 144 17.90 11.61 -25.08
N VAL A 145 19.07 10.98 -24.98
CA VAL A 145 20.33 11.68 -24.75
C VAL A 145 20.57 12.51 -25.99
N GLU A 146 20.32 13.81 -25.93
CA GLU A 146 20.85 14.76 -26.91
C GLU A 146 22.26 15.19 -26.45
N ALA A 147 23.19 14.85 -27.34
CA ALA A 147 24.62 15.15 -27.49
C ALA A 147 25.30 16.11 -26.50
#